data_AF-A0A1S8CAD8-F1
#
_entry.id   AF-A0A1S8CAD8-F1
#
_cell.length_a   1.000
_cell.length_b   1.000
_cell.length_c   1.000
_cell.angle_alpha   90.00
_cell.angle_beta   90.00
_cell.angle_gamma   90.00
#
_symmetry.space_group_name_H-M   'P 1'
#
loop_
_entity.id
_entity.type
_entity.pdbx_description
1 polymer ?
#
loop_
_entity_poly.entity_id
_entity_poly.type
_entity_poly.pdbx_seq_one_letter_code
_entity_poly.pdbx_strand_id
1 'polypeptide(L)'
;MTRLRAADVAVGTELPEQSSRVTRADLVRYAGASGDFNVIHWSDRVAGEVGLPGVIAHGMLTAGLAARAVTAWAGARARSRVPDPVQPP
;
A
#
# COMPACT_ATOMS: atom_id res chain seq x y z
N MET A 1 5.16 24.28 5.42
CA MET A 1 4.81 23.30 4.36
C MET A 1 4.24 24.08 3.19
N THR A 2 4.98 24.14 2.09
CA THR A 2 4.57 24.87 0.88
C THR A 2 3.41 24.13 0.21
N ARG A 3 2.33 24.86 -0.11
CA ARG A 3 1.16 24.29 -0.78
C ARG A 3 1.51 24.06 -2.26
N LEU A 4 1.57 22.80 -2.69
CA LEU A 4 1.70 22.45 -4.11
C LEU A 4 0.55 23.12 -4.89
N ARG A 5 0.88 23.87 -5.95
CA ARG A 5 -0.14 24.44 -6.86
C ARG A 5 -0.20 23.59 -8.11
N ALA A 6 -1.39 23.42 -8.67
CA ALA A 6 -1.56 22.65 -9.90
C ALA A 6 -0.74 23.21 -11.07
N ALA A 7 -0.52 24.53 -11.12
CA ALA A 7 0.31 25.19 -12.13
C ALA A 7 1.81 24.82 -12.05
N ASP A 8 2.26 24.27 -10.92
CA ASP A 8 3.65 23.87 -10.69
C ASP A 8 3.90 22.39 -11.07
N VAL A 9 2.89 21.69 -11.62
CA VAL A 9 2.94 20.26 -11.97
C VAL A 9 2.70 20.09 -13.47
N ALA A 10 3.51 19.26 -14.11
CA ALA A 10 3.37 18.93 -15.53
C ALA A 10 3.14 17.42 -15.73
N VAL A 11 2.61 17.04 -16.90
CA VAL A 11 2.58 15.63 -17.30
C VAL A 11 4.02 15.11 -17.37
N GLY A 12 4.25 13.95 -16.76
CA GLY A 12 5.59 13.36 -16.64
C GLY A 12 6.38 13.82 -15.41
N THR A 13 5.82 14.66 -14.53
CA THR A 13 6.45 14.95 -13.24
C THR A 13 6.61 13.66 -12.42
N GLU A 14 7.85 13.34 -12.09
CA GLU A 14 8.18 12.24 -11.17
C GLU A 14 8.01 12.70 -9.72
N LEU A 15 7.48 11.80 -8.88
CA LEU A 15 7.37 12.04 -7.45
C LEU A 15 8.67 11.62 -6.76
N PRO A 16 9.04 12.27 -5.64
CA PRO A 16 10.17 11.81 -4.83
C PRO A 16 10.01 10.34 -4.42
N GLU A 17 11.12 9.60 -4.43
CA GLU A 17 11.13 8.23 -3.96
C GLU A 17 10.75 8.18 -2.47
N GLN A 18 9.89 7.22 -2.12
CA GLN A 18 9.45 7.01 -0.74
C GLN A 18 9.66 5.55 -0.36
N SER A 19 10.38 5.30 0.73
CA SER A 19 10.55 3.97 1.31
C SER A 19 9.70 3.81 2.57
N SER A 20 9.18 2.61 2.79
CA SER A 20 8.43 2.26 4.00
C SER A 20 8.82 0.87 4.45
N ARG A 21 9.29 0.77 5.70
CA ARG A 21 9.59 -0.52 6.31
C ARG A 21 8.30 -1.16 6.82
N VAL A 22 8.04 -2.38 6.36
CA VAL A 22 6.93 -3.23 6.85
C VAL A 22 7.52 -4.39 7.63
N THR A 23 7.03 -4.61 8.84
CA THR A 23 7.44 -5.71 9.72
C THR A 23 6.30 -6.70 9.93
N ARG A 24 6.61 -7.90 10.44
CA ARG A 24 5.58 -8.89 10.81
C ARG A 24 4.58 -8.36 11.82
N ALA A 25 5.05 -7.53 12.77
CA ALA A 25 4.17 -6.89 13.74
C ALA A 25 3.17 -5.92 13.07
N ASP A 26 3.56 -5.27 11.97
CA ASP A 26 2.66 -4.38 11.23
C ASP A 26 1.58 -5.18 10.50
N LEU A 27 1.92 -6.37 9.98
CA LEU A 27 0.94 -7.26 9.34
C LEU A 27 -0.09 -7.77 10.34
N VAL A 28 0.35 -8.21 11.53
CA VAL A 28 -0.57 -8.66 12.60
C VAL A 28 -1.46 -7.51 13.08
N ARG A 29 -0.88 -6.31 13.28
CA ARG A 29 -1.66 -5.12 13.65
C ARG A 29 -2.66 -4.73 12.56
N TYR A 30 -2.26 -4.80 11.30
CA TYR A 30 -3.14 -4.48 10.18
C TYR A 30 -4.30 -5.46 10.09
N ALA A 31 -4.06 -6.76 10.25
CA ALA A 31 -5.12 -7.77 10.30
C ALA A 31 -6.19 -7.43 11.36
N GLY A 32 -5.76 -7.05 12.57
CA GLY A 32 -6.66 -6.59 13.62
C GLY A 32 -7.44 -5.31 13.28
N ALA A 33 -6.80 -4.37 12.57
CA ALA A 33 -7.42 -3.09 12.20
C ALA A 33 -8.37 -3.20 10.99
N SER A 34 -8.04 -4.04 10.01
CA SER A 34 -8.80 -4.19 8.77
C SER A 34 -9.90 -5.26 8.88
N GLY A 35 -9.78 -6.18 9.82
CA GLY A 35 -10.59 -7.39 9.89
C GLY A 35 -10.19 -8.47 8.88
N ASP A 36 -9.13 -8.25 8.10
CA ASP A 36 -8.57 -9.24 7.19
C ASP A 36 -7.57 -10.14 7.91
N PHE A 37 -8.08 -11.26 8.40
CA PHE A 37 -7.31 -12.29 9.10
C PHE A 37 -6.81 -13.42 8.20
N ASN A 38 -6.75 -13.22 6.88
CA ASN A 38 -6.20 -14.24 5.98
C ASN A 38 -4.80 -14.67 6.44
N VAL A 39 -4.64 -15.97 6.67
CA VAL A 39 -3.52 -16.57 7.40
C VAL A 39 -2.19 -16.41 6.66
N ILE A 40 -2.23 -16.21 5.35
CA ILE A 40 -1.05 -15.93 4.51
C ILE A 40 -0.31 -14.66 4.94
N HIS A 41 -0.96 -13.76 5.70
CA HIS A 41 -0.38 -12.50 6.16
C HIS A 41 0.39 -12.60 7.49
N TRP A 42 0.40 -13.76 8.15
CA TRP A 42 1.08 -13.89 9.44
C TRP A 42 1.70 -15.27 9.73
N SER A 43 1.35 -16.32 8.97
CA SER A 43 1.92 -17.66 9.14
C SER A 43 2.73 -18.10 7.91
N ASP A 44 4.04 -18.31 8.09
CA ASP A 44 4.91 -18.84 7.03
C ASP A 44 4.52 -20.25 6.58
N ARG A 45 4.01 -21.10 7.50
CA ARG A 45 3.55 -22.45 7.17
C ARG A 45 2.45 -22.42 6.10
N VAL A 46 1.34 -21.74 6.41
CA VAL A 46 0.21 -21.61 5.48
C VAL A 46 0.59 -20.88 4.20
N ALA A 47 1.42 -19.83 4.28
CA ALA A 47 1.93 -19.16 3.07
C ALA A 47 2.70 -20.15 2.16
N GLY A 48 3.55 -20.99 2.74
CA GLY A 48 4.26 -22.05 2.02
C GLY A 48 3.33 -23.13 1.44
N GLU A 49 2.29 -23.54 2.19
CA GLU A 49 1.28 -24.51 1.74
C GLU A 49 0.52 -24.05 0.48
N VAL A 50 0.39 -22.73 0.28
CA VAL A 50 -0.22 -22.13 -0.91
C VAL A 50 0.82 -21.70 -1.97
N GLY A 51 2.08 -22.11 -1.82
CA GLY A 51 3.14 -21.89 -2.81
C GLY A 51 3.83 -20.53 -2.75
N LEU A 52 3.64 -19.76 -1.68
CA LEU A 52 4.35 -18.49 -1.49
C LEU A 52 5.72 -18.74 -0.82
N PRO A 53 6.74 -17.89 -1.08
CA PRO A 53 8.06 -18.01 -0.47
C PRO A 53 8.09 -17.66 1.03
N GLY A 54 6.97 -17.18 1.57
CA GLY A 54 6.80 -16.77 2.97
C GLY A 54 5.59 -15.86 3.11
N VAL A 55 5.38 -15.33 4.31
CA VAL A 55 4.32 -14.34 4.57
C VAL A 55 4.45 -13.11 3.68
N ILE A 56 3.32 -12.68 3.12
CA ILE A 56 3.20 -11.48 2.29
C ILE A 56 2.34 -10.41 2.98
N ALA A 57 2.59 -9.15 2.66
CA ALA A 57 1.78 -8.04 3.16
C ALA A 57 0.36 -8.05 2.58
N HIS A 58 -0.61 -7.49 3.32
CA HIS A 58 -1.95 -7.25 2.80
C HIS A 58 -1.92 -6.30 1.60
N GLY A 59 -2.66 -6.60 0.54
CA GLY A 59 -2.76 -5.71 -0.63
C GLY A 59 -3.27 -4.31 -0.26
N MET A 60 -4.23 -4.22 0.67
CA MET A 60 -4.76 -2.94 1.12
C MET A 60 -3.80 -2.18 2.06
N LEU A 61 -2.87 -2.86 2.73
CA LEU A 61 -1.81 -2.20 3.49
C LEU A 61 -0.84 -1.50 2.54
N THR A 62 -0.37 -2.18 1.50
CA THR A 62 0.56 -1.58 0.52
C THR A 62 -0.12 -0.46 -0.27
N ALA A 63 -1.38 -0.62 -0.66
CA ALA A 63 -2.19 0.44 -1.27
C ALA A 63 -2.33 1.66 -0.33
N GLY A 64 -2.57 1.43 0.96
CA GLY A 64 -2.63 2.50 1.97
C GLY A 64 -1.30 3.26 2.11
N LEU A 65 -0.16 2.57 2.09
CA LEU A 65 1.16 3.21 2.11
C LEU A 65 1.41 4.07 0.87
N ALA A 66 1.05 3.57 -0.31
CA ALA A 66 1.12 4.33 -1.56
C ALA A 66 0.21 5.58 -1.52
N ALA A 67 -1.04 5.43 -1.05
CA ALA A 67 -1.96 6.54 -0.90
C ALA A 67 -1.44 7.61 0.08
N ARG A 68 -0.77 7.20 1.17
CA ARG A 68 -0.10 8.14 2.09
C ARG A 68 1.02 8.92 1.42
N ALA A 69 1.86 8.25 0.62
CA ALA A 69 2.93 8.92 -0.13
C ALA A 69 2.37 9.95 -1.13
N VAL A 70 1.35 9.57 -1.91
CA VAL A 70 0.68 10.47 -2.85
C VAL A 70 0.02 11.65 -2.12
N THR A 71 -0.64 11.39 -0.99
CA THR A 71 -1.30 12.45 -0.19
C THR A 71 -0.27 13.40 0.43
N ALA A 72 0.89 12.89 0.86
CA ALA A 72 1.97 13.73 1.38
C ALA A 72 2.50 14.69 0.31
N TRP A 73 2.55 14.26 -0.96
CA TRP A 73 2.96 15.09 -2.08
C TRP A 73 1.87 16.05 -2.57
N ALA A 74 0.66 15.53 -2.86
CA ALA A 74 -0.45 16.30 -3.45
C ALA A 74 -1.23 17.15 -2.42
N GLY A 75 -1.09 16.85 -1.13
CA GLY A 75 -1.79 17.52 -0.03
C GLY A 75 -3.18 16.96 0.29
N ALA A 76 -3.82 17.53 1.32
CA ALA A 76 -5.02 16.97 1.99
C ALA A 76 -6.29 16.82 1.13
N ARG A 77 -6.31 17.35 -0.09
CA ARG A 77 -7.43 17.19 -1.04
C ARG A 77 -7.19 16.10 -2.08
N ALA A 78 -6.07 15.40 -2.00
CA ALA A 78 -5.75 14.28 -2.88
C ALA A 78 -6.85 13.22 -2.82
N ARG A 79 -7.22 12.72 -4.00
CA ARG A 79 -8.11 11.56 -4.16
C ARG A 79 -7.39 10.55 -5.04
N SER A 80 -7.08 9.40 -4.47
CA SER A 80 -6.53 8.25 -5.19
C SER A 80 -7.61 7.19 -5.35
N ARG A 81 -7.75 6.63 -6.56
CA ARG A 81 -8.55 5.43 -6.80
C ARG A 81 -7.59 4.30 -7.10
N VAL A 82 -7.69 3.22 -6.33
CA VAL A 82 -7.08 1.95 -6.68
C VAL A 82 -8.12 1.22 -7.53
N PRO A 83 -7.89 1.00 -8.84
CA PRO A 83 -8.82 0.24 -9.65
C PRO A 83 -8.86 -1.21 -9.16
N ASP A 84 -9.99 -1.89 -9.40
CA ASP A 84 -10.10 -3.32 -9.11
C ASP A 84 -9.01 -4.09 -9.86
N PRO A 85 -8.54 -5.23 -9.32
CA PRO A 85 -7.61 -6.09 -10.02
C PRO A 85 -8.16 -6.40 -11.41
N VAL A 86 -7.40 -6.09 -12.46
CA VAL A 86 -7.72 -6.54 -13.81
C VAL A 86 -7.61 -8.06 -13.78
N GLN A 87 -8.75 -8.75 -13.79
CA GLN A 87 -8.75 -10.20 -13.95
C GLN A 87 -8.18 -10.50 -15.35
N PRO A 88 -7.15 -11.35 -15.46
CA PRO A 88 -6.75 -11.85 -16.77
C PRO A 88 -7.94 -12.58 -17.43
N PRO A 89 -8.00 -12.60 -18.77
CA PRO A 89 -9.08 -13.28 -19.50
C PRO A 89 -9.16 -14.78 -19.17
#